data_AF-A0A8J2XID0-F1
#
_entry.id   AF-A0A8J2XID0-F1
#
_cell.length_a   1.000
_cell.length_b   1.000
_cell.length_c   1.000
_cell.angle_alpha   90.00
_cell.angle_beta   90.00
_cell.angle_gamma   90.00
#
_symmetry.space_group_name_H-M   'P 1'
#
loop_
_entity.id
_entity.type
_entity.pdbx_description
1 polymer ?
#
loop_
_entity_poly.entity_id
_entity_poly.type
_entity_poly.pdbx_seq_one_letter_code
_entity_poly.pdbx_strand_id
1 'polypeptide(L)'
;MVLNNIEKLLEKYDNGETTLKEEQQLRAYFAQNDVEPHLESYKVMFQYYSKTKQEKFTKDVPLKPKKNNLYKWISVAAVAVLMFGAYTQFDFNKKRTIDDLSHEELLAYNQTKEAFNLLASKFSEGTTNVKVLGIVGTQFEKASEKVDYINEFSNTTNKFFKNK
;
A
#
# COMPACT_ATOMS: atom_id res chain seq x y z
N MET A 1 -28.35 9.62 -33.73
CA MET A 1 -28.12 10.28 -32.42
C MET A 1 -27.12 9.52 -31.51
N VAL A 2 -26.46 8.44 -31.97
CA VAL A 2 -25.42 7.72 -31.19
C VAL A 2 -24.00 8.17 -31.55
N LEU A 3 -23.77 8.60 -32.80
CA LEU A 3 -22.48 9.12 -33.29
C LEU A 3 -21.91 10.26 -32.45
N ASN A 4 -22.69 11.33 -32.25
CA ASN A 4 -22.24 12.54 -31.53
C ASN A 4 -21.75 12.24 -30.11
N ASN A 5 -22.15 11.11 -29.52
CA ASN A 5 -21.70 10.73 -28.18
C ASN A 5 -20.30 10.09 -28.21
N ILE A 6 -19.94 9.31 -29.23
CA ILE A 6 -18.61 8.69 -29.33
C ILE A 6 -17.55 9.73 -29.70
N GLU A 7 -17.85 10.63 -30.63
CA GLU A 7 -16.92 11.70 -31.02
C GLU A 7 -16.62 12.64 -29.84
N LYS A 8 -17.64 13.03 -29.08
CA LYS A 8 -17.46 13.84 -27.86
C LYS A 8 -16.66 13.08 -26.79
N LEU A 9 -16.81 11.76 -26.74
CA LEU A 9 -16.08 10.92 -25.79
C LEU A 9 -14.61 10.76 -26.21
N LEU A 10 -14.32 10.74 -27.51
CA LEU A 10 -12.96 10.78 -28.05
C LEU A 10 -12.28 12.11 -27.78
N GLU A 11 -12.96 13.24 -27.99
CA GLU A 11 -12.42 14.55 -27.64
C GLU A 11 -12.03 14.62 -26.16
N LYS A 12 -12.91 14.09 -25.28
CA LYS A 12 -12.63 13.97 -23.84
C LYS A 12 -11.46 13.03 -23.55
N TYR A 13 -11.32 11.94 -24.31
CA TYR A 13 -10.23 10.97 -24.16
C TYR A 13 -8.89 11.59 -24.57
N ASP A 14 -8.86 12.31 -25.68
CA ASP A 14 -7.68 13.01 -26.19
C ASP A 14 -7.24 14.13 -25.22
N ASN A 15 -8.19 14.75 -24.51
CA ASN A 15 -7.93 15.71 -23.43
C ASN A 15 -7.58 15.05 -22.07
N GLY A 16 -7.65 13.72 -21.95
CA GLY A 16 -7.35 12.99 -20.71
C GLY A 16 -8.40 13.17 -19.60
N GLU A 17 -9.63 13.54 -19.95
CA GLU A 17 -10.71 13.84 -18.99
C GLU A 17 -11.69 12.66 -18.81
N THR A 18 -11.47 11.53 -19.51
CA THR A 18 -12.35 10.36 -19.44
C THR A 18 -12.26 9.63 -18.11
N THR A 19 -13.40 9.12 -17.66
CA THR A 19 -13.52 8.17 -16.54
C THR A 19 -13.36 6.73 -17.03
N LEU A 20 -13.07 5.80 -16.12
CA LEU A 20 -12.94 4.37 -16.47
C LEU A 20 -14.19 3.78 -17.14
N LYS A 21 -15.39 4.25 -16.78
CA LYS A 21 -16.64 3.81 -17.39
C LYS A 21 -16.76 4.28 -18.84
N GLU A 22 -16.37 5.53 -19.11
CA GLU A 22 -16.35 6.13 -20.44
C GLU A 22 -15.30 5.45 -21.34
N GLU A 23 -14.11 5.17 -20.82
CA GLU A 23 -13.12 4.39 -21.57
C GLU A 23 -13.60 2.97 -21.89
N GLN A 24 -14.35 2.34 -20.99
CA GLN A 24 -14.93 1.03 -21.24
C GLN A 24 -15.96 1.09 -22.39
N GLN A 25 -16.71 2.19 -22.50
CA GLN A 25 -17.62 2.44 -23.62
C GLN A 25 -16.85 2.62 -24.94
N LEU A 26 -15.78 3.41 -24.96
CA LEU A 26 -14.91 3.56 -26.14
C LEU A 26 -14.35 2.20 -26.58
N ARG A 27 -13.81 1.42 -25.65
CA ARG A 27 -13.29 0.07 -25.93
C ARG A 27 -14.37 -0.85 -26.50
N ALA A 28 -15.59 -0.80 -25.96
CA ALA A 28 -16.71 -1.62 -26.44
C ALA A 28 -17.20 -1.21 -27.83
N TYR A 29 -17.17 0.08 -28.15
CA TYR A 29 -17.50 0.59 -29.49
C TYR A 29 -16.46 0.13 -30.53
N PHE A 30 -15.17 0.34 -30.27
CA PHE A 30 -14.09 -0.03 -31.20
C PHE A 30 -13.78 -1.54 -31.27
N ALA A 31 -14.37 -2.34 -30.37
CA ALA A 31 -14.35 -3.79 -30.46
C ALA A 31 -15.30 -4.34 -31.56
N GLN A 32 -16.22 -3.52 -32.06
CA GLN A 32 -17.17 -3.92 -33.10
C GLN A 32 -16.49 -3.96 -34.48
N ASN A 33 -17.02 -4.80 -35.37
CA ASN A 33 -16.50 -4.93 -36.73
C ASN A 33 -16.87 -3.73 -37.61
N ASP A 34 -18.04 -3.15 -37.39
CA ASP A 34 -18.60 -2.02 -38.12
C ASP A 34 -18.39 -0.73 -37.31
N VAL A 35 -17.41 0.07 -37.72
CA VAL A 35 -17.04 1.37 -37.13
C VAL A 35 -17.02 2.37 -38.27
N GLU A 36 -17.43 3.61 -37.99
CA GLU A 36 -17.47 4.62 -39.03
C GLU A 36 -16.11 4.89 -39.69
N PRO A 37 -16.09 5.17 -41.00
CA PRO A 37 -14.85 5.30 -41.76
C PRO A 37 -13.87 6.36 -41.21
N HIS A 38 -14.37 7.46 -40.64
CA HIS A 38 -13.52 8.52 -40.09
C HIS A 38 -12.93 8.18 -38.72
N LEU A 39 -13.46 7.17 -38.03
CA LEU A 39 -12.99 6.71 -36.71
C LEU A 39 -12.13 5.44 -36.79
N GLU A 40 -11.89 4.94 -38.00
CA GLU A 40 -11.15 3.70 -38.23
C GLU A 40 -9.69 3.78 -37.76
N SER A 41 -9.10 4.98 -37.75
CA SER A 41 -7.78 5.24 -37.17
C SER A 41 -7.70 4.88 -35.68
N TYR A 42 -8.72 5.24 -34.90
CA TYR A 42 -8.80 4.93 -33.47
C TYR A 42 -9.06 3.43 -33.21
N LYS A 43 -9.76 2.75 -34.13
CA LYS A 43 -10.03 1.30 -34.02
C LYS A 43 -8.75 0.49 -33.87
N VAL A 44 -7.74 0.76 -34.70
CA VAL A 44 -6.45 0.06 -34.65
C VAL A 44 -5.79 0.22 -33.28
N MET A 45 -5.81 1.44 -32.73
CA MET A 45 -5.24 1.76 -31.41
C MET A 45 -5.94 0.97 -30.29
N PHE A 46 -7.27 1.06 -30.18
CA PHE A 46 -8.03 0.37 -29.12
C PHE A 46 -7.95 -1.15 -29.22
N GLN A 47 -7.91 -1.71 -30.44
CA GLN A 47 -7.75 -3.14 -30.66
C GLN A 47 -6.34 -3.63 -30.32
N TYR A 48 -5.30 -2.84 -30.62
CA TYR A 48 -3.91 -3.16 -30.28
C TYR A 48 -3.73 -3.33 -28.77
N TYR A 49 -4.24 -2.39 -27.96
CA TYR A 49 -4.18 -2.48 -26.50
C TYR A 49 -4.90 -3.70 -25.94
N SER A 50 -6.01 -4.10 -26.58
CA SER A 50 -6.78 -5.26 -26.15
C SER A 50 -6.02 -6.58 -26.38
N LYS A 51 -5.23 -6.66 -27.45
CA LYS A 51 -4.35 -7.80 -27.74
C LYS A 51 -3.11 -7.83 -26.86
N THR A 52 -2.40 -6.70 -26.75
CA THR A 52 -1.15 -6.62 -25.95
C THR A 52 -1.37 -6.80 -24.46
N LYS A 53 -2.55 -6.45 -23.92
CA LYS A 53 -2.91 -6.78 -22.52
C LYS A 53 -2.86 -8.27 -22.21
N GLN A 54 -2.98 -9.14 -23.22
CA GLN A 54 -2.92 -10.60 -23.04
C GLN A 54 -1.48 -11.12 -23.01
N GLU A 55 -0.50 -10.32 -23.46
CA GLU A 55 0.92 -10.68 -23.39
C GLU A 55 1.40 -10.57 -21.95
N LYS A 56 1.48 -11.71 -21.28
CA LYS A 56 2.12 -11.81 -19.97
C LYS A 56 3.58 -12.23 -20.17
N PHE A 57 4.49 -11.54 -19.50
CA PHE A 57 5.88 -11.97 -19.41
C PHE A 57 5.95 -13.22 -18.50
N THR A 58 5.91 -14.40 -19.10
CA THR A 58 5.88 -15.71 -18.40
C THR A 58 7.27 -16.29 -18.18
N LYS A 59 8.33 -15.56 -18.53
CA LYS A 59 9.70 -16.05 -18.36
C LYS A 59 10.12 -15.91 -16.91
N ASP A 60 10.44 -17.03 -16.28
CA ASP A 60 11.11 -17.02 -14.98
C ASP A 60 12.40 -16.21 -15.09
N VAL A 61 12.46 -15.09 -14.38
CA VAL A 61 13.68 -14.30 -14.27
C VAL A 61 14.55 -15.05 -13.26
N PRO A 62 15.72 -15.59 -13.64
CA PRO A 62 16.62 -16.23 -12.68
C PRO A 62 17.19 -15.14 -11.78
N LEU A 63 16.51 -14.86 -10.67
CA LEU A 63 17.01 -13.97 -9.64
C LEU A 63 18.20 -14.69 -8.98
N LYS A 64 19.40 -14.16 -9.17
CA LYS A 64 20.60 -14.55 -8.42
C LYS A 64 20.76 -13.57 -7.26
N PRO A 65 20.09 -13.77 -6.10
CA PRO A 65 20.24 -12.87 -4.97
C PRO A 65 21.69 -12.91 -4.49
N LYS A 66 22.33 -11.74 -4.43
CA LYS A 66 23.68 -11.58 -3.89
C LYS A 66 23.62 -11.79 -2.37
N LYS A 67 23.98 -12.99 -1.91
CA LYS A 67 24.08 -13.29 -0.47
C LYS A 67 25.37 -12.68 0.07
N ASN A 68 25.25 -11.71 0.97
CA ASN A 68 26.36 -11.09 1.68
C ASN A 68 26.48 -11.70 3.08
N ASN A 69 27.32 -12.74 3.20
CA ASN A 69 27.53 -13.42 4.47
C ASN A 69 28.08 -12.47 5.57
N LEU A 70 28.66 -11.32 5.19
CA LEU A 70 29.16 -10.30 6.11
C LEU A 70 28.12 -9.84 7.14
N TYR A 71 26.86 -9.62 6.76
CA TYR A 71 25.82 -9.20 7.72
C TYR A 71 25.51 -10.26 8.78
N LYS A 72 25.63 -11.55 8.43
CA LYS A 72 25.50 -12.63 9.41
C LYS A 72 26.64 -12.60 10.43
N TRP A 73 27.86 -12.34 9.98
CA TRP A 73 29.03 -12.22 10.85
C TRP A 73 29.01 -10.94 11.70
N ILE A 74 28.47 -9.83 11.18
CA ILE A 74 28.30 -8.59 11.96
C ILE A 74 27.35 -8.82 13.15
N SER A 75 26.25 -9.57 12.96
CA SER A 75 25.34 -9.89 14.06
C SER A 75 26.01 -10.74 15.15
N VAL A 76 26.80 -11.74 14.76
CA VAL A 76 27.57 -12.57 15.70
C VAL A 76 28.64 -11.74 16.42
N ALA A 77 29.36 -10.88 15.69
CA ALA A 77 30.39 -10.01 16.25
C ALA A 77 29.79 -9.00 17.24
N ALA A 78 28.63 -8.42 16.95
CA ALA A 78 27.96 -7.48 17.85
C ALA A 78 27.61 -8.14 19.20
N VAL A 79 27.08 -9.37 19.18
CA VAL A 79 26.79 -10.12 20.41
C VAL A 79 28.07 -10.45 21.16
N ALA A 80 29.14 -10.86 20.46
CA ALA A 80 30.42 -11.15 21.07
C ALA A 80 31.04 -9.91 21.75
N VAL A 81 30.96 -8.74 21.10
CA VAL A 81 31.44 -7.47 21.66
C VAL A 81 30.64 -7.06 22.89
N LEU A 82 29.31 -7.19 22.86
CA LEU A 82 28.47 -6.90 24.03
C LEU A 82 28.76 -7.84 25.20
N MET A 83 28.92 -9.14 24.92
CA MET A 83 29.27 -10.15 25.93
C MET A 83 30.67 -9.91 26.51
N PHE A 84 31.64 -9.55 25.67
CA PHE A 84 33.00 -9.23 26.11
C PHE A 84 33.04 -7.94 26.93
N GLY A 85 32.33 -6.89 26.48
CA GLY A 85 32.18 -5.64 27.22
C GLY A 85 31.52 -5.87 28.59
N ALA A 86 30.43 -6.64 28.63
CA ALA A 86 29.81 -7.06 29.87
C ALA A 86 30.79 -7.86 30.73
N TYR A 87 31.47 -8.88 30.20
CA TYR A 87 32.41 -9.72 30.95
C TYR A 87 33.54 -8.90 31.61
N THR A 88 34.06 -7.88 30.93
CA THR A 88 35.14 -7.04 31.48
C THR A 88 34.67 -6.02 32.53
N GLN A 89 33.41 -5.58 32.49
CA GLN A 89 32.87 -4.58 33.44
C GLN A 89 31.93 -5.16 34.52
N PHE A 90 31.30 -6.32 34.28
CA PHE A 90 30.39 -6.96 35.21
C PHE A 90 31.18 -7.76 36.25
N ASP A 91 31.42 -7.12 37.39
CA ASP A 91 31.63 -7.84 38.65
C ASP A 91 30.28 -8.44 39.09
N PHE A 92 30.03 -9.71 38.76
CA PHE A 92 28.77 -10.41 39.13
C PHE A 92 28.49 -10.45 40.65
N ASN A 93 29.50 -10.13 41.47
CA ASN A 93 29.40 -10.10 42.93
C ASN A 93 29.05 -8.71 43.51
N LYS A 94 29.00 -7.65 42.69
CA LYS A 94 28.72 -6.27 43.15
C LYS A 94 27.33 -5.82 42.72
N LYS A 95 26.31 -6.06 43.56
CA LYS A 95 24.98 -5.45 43.39
C LYS A 95 25.08 -3.99 43.82
N ARG A 96 25.14 -3.06 42.85
CA ARG A 96 24.94 -1.62 43.15
C ARG A 96 23.46 -1.35 43.30
N THR A 97 23.05 -0.85 44.46
CA THR A 97 21.69 -0.37 44.72
C THR A 97 21.58 1.13 44.42
N ILE A 98 20.37 1.67 44.31
CA ILE A 98 20.19 3.11 44.01
C ILE A 98 20.90 4.01 45.04
N ASP A 99 21.02 3.53 46.28
CA ASP A 99 21.70 4.24 47.37
C ASP A 99 23.24 4.29 47.24
N ASP A 100 23.84 3.49 46.35
CA ASP A 100 25.29 3.52 46.06
C ASP A 100 25.66 4.54 44.97
N LEU A 101 24.67 5.22 44.35
CA LEU A 101 24.94 6.18 43.29
C LEU A 101 25.53 7.47 43.86
N SER A 102 26.59 7.95 43.22
CA SER A 102 27.07 9.31 43.40
C SER A 102 25.96 10.32 43.07
N HIS A 103 26.04 11.52 43.64
CA HIS A 103 25.07 12.59 43.40
C HIS A 103 24.92 12.91 41.89
N GLU A 104 26.01 12.83 41.13
CA GLU A 104 26.01 13.01 39.68
C GLU A 104 25.29 11.88 38.93
N GLU A 105 25.48 10.63 39.37
CA GLU A 105 24.81 9.47 38.78
C GLU A 105 23.30 9.50 39.05
N LEU A 106 22.89 9.98 40.23
CA LEU A 106 21.48 10.16 40.60
C LEU A 106 20.80 11.23 39.70
N LEU A 107 21.51 12.34 39.43
CA LEU A 107 21.02 13.39 38.54
C LEU A 107 20.85 12.87 37.11
N ALA A 108 21.85 12.17 36.58
CA ALA A 108 21.78 11.56 35.25
C ALA A 108 20.66 10.51 35.16
N TYR A 109 20.46 9.71 36.21
CA TYR A 109 19.35 8.75 36.30
C TYR A 109 17.98 9.45 36.24
N ASN A 110 17.79 10.51 37.03
CA ASN A 110 16.54 11.26 37.06
C ASN A 110 16.27 11.96 35.72
N GLN A 111 17.27 12.59 35.11
CA GLN A 111 17.16 13.20 33.77
C GLN A 111 16.79 12.16 32.70
N THR A 112 17.41 10.98 32.77
CA THR A 112 17.10 9.87 31.86
C THR A 112 15.67 9.40 32.05
N LYS A 113 15.21 9.26 33.31
CA LYS A 113 13.83 8.89 33.64
C LYS A 113 12.83 9.92 33.10
N GLU A 114 13.12 11.21 33.22
CA GLU A 114 12.30 12.27 32.63
C GLU A 114 12.26 12.18 31.10
N ALA A 115 13.41 11.98 30.45
CA ALA A 115 13.48 11.81 29.00
C ALA A 115 12.69 10.57 28.53
N PHE A 116 12.76 9.45 29.25
CA PHE A 116 11.98 8.26 28.96
C PHE A 116 10.49 8.47 29.17
N ASN A 117 10.08 9.17 30.23
CA ASN A 117 8.68 9.52 30.46
C ASN A 117 8.15 10.43 29.34
N LEU A 118 8.96 11.39 28.87
CA LEU A 118 8.62 12.23 27.73
C LEU A 118 8.44 11.39 26.46
N LEU A 119 9.39 10.49 26.16
CA LEU A 119 9.29 9.57 25.02
C LEU A 119 8.03 8.69 25.11
N ALA A 120 7.74 8.13 26.28
CA ALA A 120 6.56 7.30 26.50
C ALA A 120 5.27 8.09 26.27
N SER A 121 5.19 9.34 26.75
CA SER A 121 4.03 10.21 26.51
C SER A 121 3.85 10.52 25.02
N LYS A 122 4.92 10.81 24.29
CA LYS A 122 4.88 11.09 22.84
C LYS A 122 4.55 9.85 22.01
N PHE A 123 5.02 8.69 22.43
CA PHE A 123 4.65 7.42 21.81
C PHE A 123 3.15 7.14 22.01
N SER A 124 2.65 7.29 23.24
CA SER A 124 1.22 7.15 23.53
C SER A 124 0.36 8.12 22.70
N GLU A 125 0.78 9.38 22.60
CA GLU A 125 0.15 10.38 21.74
C GLU A 125 0.13 9.94 20.27
N GLY A 126 1.27 9.47 19.75
CA GLY A 126 1.39 8.94 18.38
C GLY A 126 0.52 7.70 18.11
N THR A 127 0.33 6.81 19.09
CA THR A 127 -0.54 5.63 18.93
C THR A 127 -2.02 5.99 18.74
N THR A 128 -2.47 7.16 19.22
CA THR A 128 -3.85 7.61 18.98
C THR A 128 -4.11 7.87 17.50
N ASN A 129 -3.15 8.45 16.78
CA ASN A 129 -3.24 8.67 15.33
C ASN A 129 -3.29 7.34 14.56
N VAL A 130 -2.52 6.33 15.02
CA VAL A 130 -2.55 4.99 14.44
C VAL A 130 -3.90 4.30 14.71
N LYS A 131 -4.50 4.52 15.88
CA LYS A 131 -5.86 4.04 16.19
C LYS A 131 -6.91 4.64 15.25
N VAL A 132 -6.78 5.91 14.87
CA VAL A 132 -7.67 6.56 13.88
C VAL A 132 -7.58 5.86 12.52
N LEU A 133 -6.38 5.47 12.07
CA LEU A 133 -6.22 4.69 10.83
C LEU A 133 -6.95 3.34 10.89
N GLY A 134 -6.91 2.67 12.04
CA GLY A 134 -7.68 1.44 12.26
C GLY A 134 -9.19 1.68 12.15
N ILE A 135 -9.70 2.75 12.75
CA ILE A 135 -11.13 3.12 12.64
C ILE A 135 -11.50 3.39 11.18
N VAL A 136 -10.70 4.16 10.43
CA VAL A 136 -10.94 4.44 9.01
C VAL A 136 -10.98 3.14 8.20
N GLY A 137 -10.06 2.21 8.45
CA GLY A 137 -10.07 0.89 7.82
C GLY A 137 -11.38 0.13 8.05
N THR A 138 -11.86 0.07 9.29
CA THR A 138 -13.13 -0.62 9.61
C THR A 138 -14.36 0.03 8.96
N GLN A 139 -14.36 1.35 8.78
CA GLN A 139 -15.46 2.06 8.13
C GLN A 139 -15.41 1.90 6.61
N PHE A 140 -14.22 1.82 6.03
CA PHE A 140 -14.02 1.49 4.63
C PHE A 140 -14.49 0.07 4.31
N GLU A 141 -14.19 -0.90 5.18
CA GLU A 141 -14.64 -2.30 5.04
C GLU A 141 -16.17 -2.40 5.04
N LYS A 142 -16.85 -1.76 6.00
CA LYS A 142 -18.32 -1.68 6.04
C LYS A 142 -18.91 -0.96 4.81
N ALA A 143 -18.23 0.05 4.28
CA ALA A 143 -18.67 0.75 3.09
C ALA A 143 -18.54 -0.15 1.84
N SER A 144 -17.46 -0.92 1.74
CA SER A 144 -17.27 -1.93 0.69
C SER A 144 -18.41 -2.95 0.71
N GLU A 145 -18.75 -3.49 1.89
CA GLU A 145 -19.85 -4.44 2.04
C GLU A 145 -21.20 -3.85 1.56
N LYS A 146 -21.47 -2.58 1.89
CA LYS A 146 -22.68 -1.88 1.39
C LYS A 146 -22.68 -1.70 -0.13
N VAL A 147 -21.52 -1.47 -0.74
CA VAL A 147 -21.39 -1.39 -2.20
C VAL A 147 -21.71 -2.74 -2.85
N ASP A 148 -21.32 -3.84 -2.21
CA ASP A 148 -21.64 -5.19 -2.69
C ASP A 148 -23.16 -5.45 -2.67
N TYR A 149 -23.86 -5.06 -1.61
CA TYR A 149 -25.34 -5.11 -1.58
C TYR A 149 -25.98 -4.26 -2.69
N ILE A 150 -25.44 -3.08 -3.00
CA ILE A 150 -25.94 -2.24 -4.09
C ILE A 150 -25.71 -2.91 -5.45
N ASN A 151 -24.56 -3.57 -5.64
CA ASN A 151 -24.29 -4.34 -6.86
C ASN A 151 -25.26 -5.52 -7.01
N GLU A 152 -25.53 -6.26 -5.93
CA GLU A 152 -26.51 -7.36 -5.90
C GLU A 152 -27.93 -6.87 -6.25
N PHE A 153 -28.35 -5.76 -5.63
CA PHE A 153 -29.63 -5.13 -5.90
C PHE A 153 -29.73 -4.65 -7.36
N SER A 154 -28.68 -4.03 -7.88
CA SER A 154 -28.62 -3.60 -9.28
C SER A 154 -28.74 -4.79 -10.24
N ASN A 155 -28.02 -5.88 -9.97
CA ASN A 155 -28.05 -7.09 -10.78
C ASN A 155 -29.43 -7.76 -10.79
N THR A 156 -30.05 -7.93 -9.61
CA THR A 156 -31.40 -8.50 -9.48
C THR A 156 -32.45 -7.64 -10.17
N THR A 157 -32.38 -6.32 -10.00
CA THR A 157 -33.26 -5.36 -10.66
C THR A 157 -33.11 -5.42 -12.18
N ASN A 158 -31.88 -5.41 -12.69
CA ASN A 158 -31.59 -5.49 -14.14
C ASN A 158 -32.07 -6.83 -14.75
N LYS A 159 -31.96 -7.94 -14.00
CA LYS A 159 -32.50 -9.24 -14.40
C LYS A 159 -34.03 -9.23 -14.50
N PHE A 160 -34.71 -8.53 -13.59
CA PHE A 160 -36.18 -8.38 -13.62
C PHE A 160 -36.65 -7.56 -14.83
N PHE A 161 -35.96 -6.45 -15.13
CA PHE A 161 -36.31 -5.59 -16.26
C PHE A 161 -35.96 -6.17 -17.64
N LYS A 162 -34.98 -7.07 -17.74
CA LYS A 162 -34.62 -7.74 -19.00
C LYS A 162 -35.52 -8.94 -19.37
N ASN A 163 -36.33 -9.43 -18.43
CA ASN A 163 -37.24 -10.57 -18.63
C ASN A 163 -38.71 -10.17 -18.87
N LYS A 164 -38.97 -8.89 -19.17
CA LYS A 164 -40.24 -8.36 -19.71
C LYS A 164 -40.01 -7.86 -21.13
#